data_AF-A0A528EQ58-F1
#
_entry.id   AF-A0A528EQ58-F1
#
_cell.length_a   1.000
_cell.length_b   1.000
_cell.length_c   1.000
_cell.angle_alpha   90.00
_cell.angle_beta   90.00
_cell.angle_gamma   90.00
#
_symmetry.space_group_name_H-M   'P 1'
#
loop_
_entity.id
_entity.type
_entity.pdbx_description
1 polymer ?
#
loop_
_entity_poly.entity_id
_entity_poly.type
_entity_poly.pdbx_seq_one_letter_code
_entity_poly.pdbx_strand_id
1 'polypeptide(L)'
;MQHLSIAKEKFGPFSGIAWTMYIDWSGLTQLSEVVSLDGMLGPVALGEVKDGYWPHIVNEDYMLDFFVDLDFLLSELADPADLNVLNVIRRPSVDVRSLDWNGFTFLGYDLLDQDVSISALTNCGGFPDVFANTELSDVGLIPDFDRAVEIRDLLRRMHPSEYHANCDLWAISRWQGNEGTPQLY
;
A
#
# COMPACT_ATOMS: atom_id res chain seq x y z
N MET A 1 2.00 17.49 4.67
CA MET A 1 1.75 16.14 4.12
C MET A 1 0.40 15.69 4.65
N GLN A 2 -0.46 15.19 3.79
CA GLN A 2 -1.79 14.73 4.18
C GLN A 2 -1.73 13.22 4.42
N HIS A 3 -2.31 12.77 5.53
CA HIS A 3 -2.56 11.36 5.78
C HIS A 3 -3.90 10.99 5.16
N LEU A 4 -3.92 9.88 4.44
CA LEU A 4 -5.12 9.30 3.86
C LEU A 4 -5.29 7.88 4.40
N SER A 5 -6.53 7.42 4.49
CA SER A 5 -6.85 6.08 4.98
C SER A 5 -7.52 5.27 3.88
N ILE A 6 -7.25 3.98 3.80
CA ILE A 6 -7.88 3.07 2.83
C ILE A 6 -7.93 1.67 3.42
N ALA A 7 -8.96 0.90 3.10
CA ALA A 7 -9.08 -0.49 3.50
C ALA A 7 -8.95 -1.40 2.28
N LYS A 8 -8.05 -2.39 2.37
CA LYS A 8 -7.74 -3.34 1.31
C LYS A 8 -7.95 -4.76 1.82
N GLU A 9 -8.41 -5.65 0.96
CA GLU A 9 -8.35 -7.07 1.24
C GLU A 9 -6.88 -7.51 1.39
N LYS A 10 -6.61 -8.46 2.30
CA LYS A 10 -5.27 -8.99 2.49
C LYS A 10 -4.93 -9.94 1.33
N PHE A 11 -3.64 -9.99 0.95
CA PHE A 11 -3.13 -10.94 -0.04
C PHE A 11 -1.88 -11.62 0.47
N GLY A 12 -1.92 -12.94 0.58
CA GLY A 12 -0.87 -13.72 1.23
C GLY A 12 -1.12 -15.22 1.11
N PRO A 13 -0.40 -16.06 1.87
CA PRO A 13 -0.56 -17.52 1.82
C PRO A 13 -2.00 -18.02 2.00
N PHE A 14 -2.82 -17.29 2.74
CA PHE A 14 -4.25 -17.56 2.94
C PHE A 14 -5.11 -17.37 1.68
N SER A 15 -4.60 -16.69 0.64
CA SER A 15 -5.24 -16.55 -0.68
C SER A 15 -5.10 -17.80 -1.56
N GLY A 16 -4.48 -18.87 -1.06
CA GLY A 16 -4.46 -20.19 -1.69
C GLY A 16 -3.74 -20.21 -3.04
N ILE A 17 -4.41 -20.73 -4.08
CA ILE A 17 -3.81 -20.92 -5.41
C ILE A 17 -3.33 -19.60 -6.02
N ALA A 18 -4.06 -18.50 -5.80
CA ALA A 18 -3.68 -17.18 -6.30
C ALA A 18 -2.31 -16.75 -5.74
N TRP A 19 -2.06 -17.01 -4.45
CA TRP A 19 -0.76 -16.74 -3.83
C TRP A 19 0.36 -17.60 -4.41
N THR A 20 0.13 -18.91 -4.56
CA THR A 20 1.13 -19.82 -5.15
C THR A 20 1.52 -19.38 -6.55
N MET A 21 0.53 -19.05 -7.40
CA MET A 21 0.78 -18.55 -8.76
C MET A 21 1.55 -17.23 -8.76
N TYR A 22 1.20 -16.32 -7.85
CA TYR A 22 1.90 -15.05 -7.70
C TYR A 22 3.36 -15.23 -7.30
N ILE A 23 3.66 -16.09 -6.32
CA ILE A 23 5.03 -16.36 -5.88
C ILE A 23 5.85 -17.03 -6.98
N ASP A 24 5.27 -18.02 -7.67
CA ASP A 24 5.94 -18.70 -8.79
C ASP A 24 6.26 -17.73 -9.94
N TRP A 25 5.36 -16.80 -10.23
CA TRP A 25 5.53 -15.81 -11.29
C TRP A 25 6.50 -14.69 -10.90
N SER A 26 6.36 -14.11 -9.71
CA SER A 26 7.15 -12.96 -9.25
C SER A 26 8.56 -13.34 -8.76
N GLY A 27 8.72 -14.58 -8.28
CA GLY A 27 9.92 -15.03 -7.59
C GLY A 27 10.14 -14.39 -6.21
N LEU A 28 9.15 -13.66 -5.67
CA LEU A 28 9.21 -12.97 -4.38
C LEU A 28 8.97 -13.91 -3.18
N THR A 29 9.77 -14.97 -3.12
CA THR A 29 9.62 -16.08 -2.13
C THR A 29 9.84 -15.67 -0.67
N GLN A 30 10.38 -14.48 -0.42
CA GLN A 30 10.58 -13.94 0.93
C GLN A 30 9.31 -13.36 1.57
N LEU A 31 8.24 -13.18 0.79
CA LEU A 31 7.05 -12.49 1.26
C LEU A 31 6.22 -13.33 2.24
N SER A 32 5.79 -12.73 3.35
CA SER A 32 4.76 -13.27 4.24
C SER A 32 3.35 -12.87 3.78
N GLU A 33 3.24 -11.75 3.07
CA GLU A 33 2.04 -11.21 2.41
C GLU A 33 2.47 -10.07 1.46
N VAL A 34 1.55 -9.53 0.67
CA VAL A 34 1.77 -8.26 -0.05
C VAL A 34 0.91 -7.19 0.59
N VAL A 35 1.54 -6.10 1.02
CA VAL A 35 0.83 -4.93 1.56
C VAL A 35 1.12 -3.74 0.68
N SER A 36 0.15 -3.42 -0.15
CA SER A 36 0.26 -2.43 -1.22
C SER A 36 -1.09 -1.75 -1.44
N LEU A 37 -1.05 -0.62 -2.16
CA LEU A 37 -2.25 0.01 -2.71
C LEU A 37 -2.72 -0.65 -4.02
N ASP A 38 -1.94 -1.59 -4.56
CA ASP A 38 -2.24 -2.30 -5.80
C ASP A 38 -3.64 -2.94 -5.81
N GLY A 39 -4.47 -2.56 -6.78
CA GLY A 39 -5.86 -2.99 -6.88
C GLY A 39 -6.05 -4.46 -7.31
N MET A 40 -5.06 -5.03 -7.99
CA MET A 40 -5.11 -6.41 -8.50
C MET A 40 -4.69 -7.43 -7.46
N LEU A 41 -3.68 -7.09 -6.65
CA LEU A 41 -3.19 -7.96 -5.59
C LEU A 41 -4.06 -7.85 -4.33
N GLY A 42 -4.54 -6.67 -3.98
CA GLY A 42 -5.47 -6.47 -2.86
C GLY A 42 -6.61 -5.54 -3.25
N PRO A 43 -7.80 -6.03 -3.61
CA PRO A 43 -8.94 -5.16 -3.92
C PRO A 43 -9.29 -4.22 -2.76
N VAL A 44 -9.96 -3.11 -3.10
CA VAL A 44 -10.54 -2.23 -2.08
C VAL A 44 -11.66 -2.96 -1.34
N ALA A 45 -11.66 -2.86 0.00
CA ALA A 45 -12.60 -3.61 0.84
C ALA A 45 -14.01 -3.03 0.83
N LEU A 46 -14.12 -1.72 0.60
CA LEU A 46 -15.39 -1.06 0.35
C LEU A 46 -15.68 -1.08 -1.15
N GLY A 47 -16.90 -1.44 -1.51
CA GLY A 47 -17.36 -1.44 -2.91
C GLY A 47 -17.72 -0.03 -3.39
N GLU A 48 -18.88 0.13 -4.01
CA GLU A 48 -19.29 1.39 -4.62
C GLU A 48 -19.38 2.56 -3.63
N VAL A 49 -18.93 3.74 -4.08
CA VAL A 49 -19.03 5.00 -3.35
C VAL A 49 -20.50 5.36 -3.12
N LYS A 50 -20.85 5.64 -1.87
CA LYS A 50 -22.20 6.04 -1.45
C LYS A 50 -22.29 7.57 -1.34
N ASP A 51 -23.49 8.14 -1.46
CA ASP A 51 -23.70 9.59 -1.31
C ASP A 51 -23.17 10.16 0.01
N GLY A 52 -23.20 9.37 1.09
CA GLY A 52 -22.67 9.77 2.40
C GLY A 52 -21.15 9.89 2.45
N TYR A 53 -20.41 9.33 1.49
CA TYR A 53 -18.94 9.26 1.53
C TYR A 53 -18.29 10.55 1.06
N TRP A 54 -18.94 11.32 0.19
CA TRP A 54 -18.36 12.51 -0.47
C TRP A 54 -17.65 13.51 0.47
N PRO A 55 -18.12 13.76 1.71
CA PRO A 55 -17.42 14.64 2.66
C PRO A 55 -16.18 14.01 3.31
N HIS A 56 -16.04 12.68 3.23
CA HIS A 56 -15.07 11.87 3.97
C HIS A 56 -14.01 11.22 3.06
N ILE A 57 -14.14 11.34 1.74
CA ILE A 57 -13.20 10.78 0.74
C ILE A 57 -12.43 11.87 -0.01
N VAL A 58 -11.36 11.46 -0.68
CA VAL A 58 -10.61 12.29 -1.62
C VAL A 58 -11.41 12.40 -2.92
N ASN A 59 -11.71 13.63 -3.34
CA ASN A 59 -12.39 13.91 -4.62
C ASN A 59 -11.34 14.28 -5.68
N GLU A 60 -10.54 13.30 -6.08
CA GLU A 60 -9.52 13.41 -7.12
C GLU A 60 -9.56 12.15 -8.00
N ASP A 61 -9.06 12.27 -9.24
CA ASP A 61 -8.99 11.15 -10.17
C ASP A 61 -8.25 9.96 -9.53
N TYR A 62 -8.85 8.78 -9.67
CA TYR A 62 -8.35 7.49 -9.17
C TYR A 62 -8.24 7.36 -7.64
N MET A 63 -8.76 8.31 -6.86
CA MET A 63 -8.57 8.35 -5.41
C MET A 63 -9.87 8.27 -4.59
N LEU A 64 -10.99 7.88 -5.19
CA LEU A 64 -12.29 7.83 -4.50
C LEU A 64 -12.35 6.80 -3.36
N ASP A 65 -11.45 5.82 -3.35
CA ASP A 65 -11.33 4.81 -2.28
C ASP A 65 -10.51 5.29 -1.07
N PHE A 66 -9.90 6.48 -1.16
CA PHE A 66 -9.11 7.06 -0.08
C PHE A 66 -9.97 8.00 0.77
N PHE A 67 -9.89 7.80 2.08
CA PHE A 67 -10.61 8.54 3.09
C PHE A 67 -9.71 9.59 3.74
N VAL A 68 -10.24 10.79 3.92
CA VAL A 68 -9.64 11.84 4.76
C VAL A 68 -10.09 11.73 6.22
N ASP A 69 -11.04 10.84 6.50
CA ASP A 69 -11.66 10.59 7.80
C ASP A 69 -11.55 9.10 8.16
N LEU A 70 -10.61 8.77 9.06
CA LEU A 70 -10.37 7.40 9.50
C LEU A 70 -11.55 6.82 10.29
N ASP A 71 -12.16 7.63 11.16
CA ASP A 71 -13.26 7.17 12.01
C ASP A 71 -14.47 6.80 11.14
N PHE A 72 -14.73 7.60 10.09
CA PHE A 72 -15.76 7.28 9.10
C PHE A 72 -15.44 5.97 8.37
N LEU A 73 -14.22 5.80 7.84
CA LEU A 73 -13.80 4.55 7.20
C LEU A 73 -14.04 3.35 8.11
N LEU A 74 -13.55 3.39 9.36
CA LEU A 74 -13.70 2.31 10.32
C LEU A 74 -15.17 2.01 10.63
N SER A 75 -16.05 3.02 10.65
CA SER A 75 -17.48 2.83 10.88
C SER A 75 -18.22 2.10 9.74
N GLU A 76 -17.67 2.15 8.52
CA GLU A 76 -18.24 1.48 7.34
C GLU A 76 -17.75 0.04 7.16
N LEU A 77 -16.71 -0.37 7.90
CA LEU A 77 -16.12 -1.70 7.84
C LEU A 77 -16.82 -2.64 8.83
N ALA A 78 -17.25 -3.81 8.35
CA ALA A 78 -17.87 -4.83 9.21
C ALA A 78 -16.86 -5.52 10.14
N ASP A 79 -15.69 -5.88 9.62
CA ASP A 79 -14.58 -6.46 10.39
C ASP A 79 -13.23 -5.90 9.93
N PRO A 80 -12.77 -4.80 10.54
CA PRO A 80 -11.47 -4.19 10.23
C PRO A 80 -10.25 -5.09 10.48
N ALA A 81 -10.34 -6.10 11.35
CA ALA A 81 -9.19 -6.92 11.75
C ALA A 81 -8.74 -7.88 10.63
N ASP A 82 -9.66 -8.29 9.77
CA ASP A 82 -9.41 -9.17 8.61
C ASP A 82 -8.92 -8.40 7.37
N LEU A 83 -8.80 -7.08 7.46
CA LEU A 83 -8.39 -6.21 6.37
C LEU A 83 -7.00 -5.61 6.58
N ASN A 84 -6.40 -5.14 5.49
CA ASN A 84 -5.31 -4.18 5.54
C ASN A 84 -5.93 -2.78 5.59
N VAL A 85 -6.19 -2.27 6.80
CA VAL A 85 -6.52 -0.85 7.01
C VAL A 85 -5.22 -0.06 7.04
N LEU A 86 -5.01 0.75 6.02
CA LEU A 86 -3.76 1.46 5.76
C LEU A 86 -3.93 2.95 6.00
N ASN A 87 -2.89 3.56 6.57
CA ASN A 87 -2.71 4.99 6.58
C ASN A 87 -1.49 5.34 5.73
N VAL A 88 -1.67 6.24 4.77
CA VAL A 88 -0.69 6.50 3.72
C VAL A 88 -0.40 7.98 3.53
N ILE A 89 0.81 8.26 3.03
CA ILE A 89 1.21 9.59 2.58
C ILE A 89 1.66 9.49 1.13
N ARG A 90 0.98 10.23 0.24
CA ARG A 90 1.36 10.37 -1.17
C ARG A 90 2.52 11.34 -1.33
N ARG A 91 3.50 10.98 -2.17
CA ARG A 91 4.66 11.79 -2.57
C ARG A 91 5.35 12.49 -1.37
N PRO A 92 5.76 11.75 -0.33
CA PRO A 92 6.51 12.36 0.76
C PRO A 92 7.81 12.96 0.22
N SER A 93 8.13 14.19 0.63
CA SER A 93 9.35 14.89 0.21
C SER A 93 10.52 14.68 1.17
N VAL A 94 10.30 13.95 2.27
CA VAL A 94 11.26 13.62 3.32
C VAL A 94 10.93 12.23 3.87
N ASP A 95 11.87 11.60 4.58
CA ASP A 95 11.61 10.36 5.31
C ASP A 95 10.56 10.59 6.40
N VAL A 96 9.47 9.82 6.35
CA VAL A 96 8.32 9.89 7.25
C VAL A 96 8.25 8.74 8.24
N ARG A 97 9.25 7.86 8.28
CA ARG A 97 9.28 6.71 9.20
C ARG A 97 9.10 7.11 10.67
N SER A 98 9.60 8.29 11.05
CA SER A 98 9.55 8.80 12.43
C SER A 98 8.32 9.65 12.76
N LEU A 99 7.39 9.84 11.81
CA LEU A 99 6.14 10.55 12.10
C LEU A 99 5.27 9.75 13.08
N ASP A 100 4.39 10.46 13.77
CA ASP A 100 3.30 9.83 14.51
C ASP A 100 2.26 9.33 13.51
N TRP A 101 2.11 8.02 13.43
CA TRP A 101 1.16 7.33 12.56
C TRP A 101 -0.16 7.01 13.29
N ASN A 102 -0.46 7.68 14.41
CA ASN A 102 -1.71 7.56 15.15
C ASN A 102 -2.05 6.09 15.52
N GLY A 103 -1.06 5.35 16.01
CA GLY A 103 -1.21 3.94 16.39
C GLY A 103 -1.09 2.95 15.23
N PHE A 104 -0.78 3.42 14.01
CA PHE A 104 -0.41 2.54 12.90
C PHE A 104 1.08 2.22 12.97
N THR A 105 1.44 1.04 12.49
CA THR A 105 2.84 0.64 12.34
C THR A 105 3.30 0.99 10.94
N PHE A 106 4.31 1.84 10.82
CA PHE A 106 4.95 2.14 9.54
C PHE A 106 5.62 0.88 8.96
N LEU A 107 5.34 0.58 7.69
CA LEU A 107 5.82 -0.64 7.02
C LEU A 107 6.89 -0.36 5.97
N GLY A 108 6.83 0.80 5.32
CA GLY A 108 7.79 1.15 4.27
C GLY A 108 7.17 1.99 3.17
N TYR A 109 7.80 1.93 2.01
CA TYR A 109 7.45 2.70 0.84
C TYR A 109 7.09 1.81 -0.35
N ASP A 110 6.04 2.18 -1.06
CA ASP A 110 5.61 1.59 -2.32
C ASP A 110 5.78 2.61 -3.47
N LEU A 111 5.80 2.10 -4.71
CA LEU A 111 5.88 2.87 -5.94
C LEU A 111 4.68 2.55 -6.83
N LEU A 112 3.66 3.40 -6.81
CA LEU A 112 2.42 3.20 -7.59
C LEU A 112 2.50 4.03 -8.86
N ASP A 113 1.96 3.51 -9.96
CA ASP A 113 1.78 4.28 -11.19
C ASP A 113 0.93 5.56 -11.00
N GLN A 114 0.86 6.40 -12.05
CA GLN A 114 0.13 7.68 -11.97
C GLN A 114 -1.38 7.50 -11.75
N ASP A 115 -1.93 6.32 -12.04
CA ASP A 115 -3.33 5.95 -11.82
C ASP A 115 -3.56 5.41 -10.41
N VAL A 116 -2.54 5.39 -9.55
CA VAL A 116 -2.62 4.92 -8.15
C VAL A 116 -3.12 3.46 -8.08
N SER A 117 -2.80 2.66 -9.09
CA SER A 117 -3.48 1.37 -9.32
C SER A 117 -2.56 0.16 -9.28
N ILE A 118 -1.34 0.29 -9.82
CA ILE A 118 -0.39 -0.82 -9.97
C ILE A 118 0.94 -0.48 -9.30
N SER A 119 1.42 -1.40 -8.45
CA SER A 119 2.75 -1.28 -7.82
C SER A 119 3.84 -1.74 -8.79
N ALA A 120 4.80 -0.85 -9.04
CA ALA A 120 6.02 -1.17 -9.78
C ALA A 120 6.91 -2.18 -9.03
N LEU A 121 6.76 -2.30 -7.71
CA LEU A 121 7.58 -3.18 -6.87
C LEU A 121 7.05 -4.61 -6.86
N THR A 122 5.75 -4.79 -6.59
CA THR A 122 5.17 -6.11 -6.28
C THR A 122 4.27 -6.67 -7.37
N ASN A 123 3.65 -5.83 -8.21
CA ASN A 123 2.76 -6.29 -9.28
C ASN A 123 3.44 -6.30 -10.63
N CYS A 124 4.17 -5.25 -10.99
CA CYS A 124 5.05 -5.33 -12.17
C CYS A 124 6.29 -6.14 -11.82
N GLY A 125 7.03 -5.72 -10.78
CA GLY A 125 8.32 -6.29 -10.43
C GLY A 125 9.26 -6.33 -11.64
N GLY A 126 10.25 -7.23 -11.62
CA GLY A 126 10.98 -7.56 -12.85
C GLY A 126 11.90 -6.46 -13.41
N PHE A 127 12.35 -5.51 -12.56
CA PHE A 127 13.36 -4.50 -12.89
C PHE A 127 14.72 -4.80 -12.22
N PRO A 128 15.38 -5.94 -12.53
CA PRO A 128 16.62 -6.36 -11.87
C PRO A 128 17.80 -5.42 -12.14
N ASP A 129 17.68 -4.53 -13.13
CA ASP A 129 18.63 -3.48 -13.46
C ASP A 129 18.45 -2.21 -12.61
N VAL A 130 17.36 -2.10 -11.85
CA VAL A 130 17.06 -0.98 -10.96
C VAL A 130 17.15 -1.37 -9.48
N PHE A 131 16.55 -2.51 -9.08
CA PHE A 131 16.61 -3.00 -7.72
C PHE A 131 16.56 -4.54 -7.67
N ALA A 132 17.12 -5.12 -6.61
CA ALA A 132 17.03 -6.54 -6.34
C ALA A 132 15.79 -6.87 -5.49
N ASN A 133 15.15 -8.00 -5.76
CA ASN A 133 14.01 -8.48 -4.96
C ASN A 133 14.32 -8.54 -3.45
N THR A 134 15.56 -8.81 -3.06
CA THR A 134 16.01 -8.87 -1.66
C THR A 134 16.03 -7.52 -0.96
N GLU A 135 15.84 -6.41 -1.67
CA GLU A 135 15.70 -5.07 -1.09
C GLU A 135 14.28 -4.81 -0.55
N LEU A 136 13.30 -5.59 -1.01
CA LEU A 136 11.94 -5.55 -0.49
C LEU A 136 11.87 -6.23 0.89
N SER A 137 11.08 -5.65 1.78
CA SER A 137 10.68 -6.27 3.04
C SER A 137 9.85 -7.55 2.83
N ASP A 138 9.55 -8.25 3.91
CA ASP A 138 8.65 -9.41 3.95
C ASP A 138 7.21 -9.09 3.54
N VAL A 139 6.83 -7.81 3.47
CA VAL A 139 5.52 -7.35 2.98
C VAL A 139 5.57 -6.68 1.59
N GLY A 140 6.74 -6.68 0.94
CA GLY A 140 6.90 -6.19 -0.44
C GLY A 140 7.18 -4.70 -0.58
N LEU A 141 7.55 -4.02 0.51
CA LEU A 141 7.84 -2.58 0.52
C LEU A 141 9.34 -2.29 0.65
N ILE A 142 9.79 -1.15 0.13
CA ILE A 142 11.15 -0.65 0.38
C ILE A 142 11.19 0.03 1.76
N PRO A 143 12.02 -0.43 2.71
CA PRO A 143 12.04 0.17 4.05
C PRO A 143 12.60 1.59 4.07
N ASP A 144 13.58 1.87 3.20
CA ASP A 144 14.41 3.08 3.22
C ASP A 144 13.91 4.16 2.25
N PHE A 145 13.78 5.39 2.74
CA PHE A 145 13.23 6.50 1.97
C PHE A 145 14.14 6.90 0.81
N ASP A 146 15.43 7.11 1.08
CA ASP A 146 16.38 7.56 0.07
C ASP A 146 16.50 6.53 -1.04
N ARG A 147 16.51 5.23 -0.67
CA ARG A 147 16.50 4.15 -1.65
C ARG A 147 15.20 4.09 -2.46
N ALA A 148 14.05 4.28 -1.84
CA ALA A 148 12.78 4.29 -2.56
C ALA A 148 12.69 5.46 -3.56
N VAL A 149 13.21 6.64 -3.19
CA VAL A 149 13.37 7.80 -4.09
C VAL A 149 14.31 7.48 -5.25
N GLU A 150 15.45 6.86 -4.97
CA GLU A 150 16.41 6.44 -6.01
C GLU A 150 15.77 5.46 -7.00
N ILE A 151 15.09 4.42 -6.51
CA ILE A 151 14.41 3.43 -7.36
C ILE A 151 13.38 4.09 -8.27
N ARG A 152 12.53 4.99 -7.74
CA ARG A 152 11.55 5.75 -8.53
C ARG A 152 12.22 6.51 -9.67
N ASP A 153 13.29 7.23 -9.38
CA ASP A 153 13.99 8.06 -10.36
C ASP A 153 14.73 7.21 -11.41
N LEU A 154 15.28 6.07 -10.99
CA LEU A 154 15.89 5.09 -11.89
C LEU A 154 14.86 4.43 -12.82
N LEU A 155 13.70 3.99 -12.30
CA LEU A 155 12.62 3.42 -13.10
C LEU A 155 12.21 4.37 -14.23
N ARG A 156 11.92 5.63 -13.89
CA ARG A 156 11.53 6.65 -14.89
C ARG A 156 12.62 6.89 -15.93
N ARG A 157 13.89 6.87 -15.52
CA ARG A 157 15.03 7.16 -16.40
C ARG A 157 15.39 5.99 -17.31
N MET A 158 15.34 4.76 -16.80
CA MET A 158 15.81 3.56 -17.48
C MET A 158 14.71 2.89 -18.30
N HIS A 159 13.46 3.01 -17.85
CA HIS A 159 12.29 2.39 -18.47
C HIS A 159 11.23 3.43 -18.87
N PRO A 160 11.57 4.48 -19.64
CA PRO A 160 10.67 5.61 -19.92
C PRO A 160 9.44 5.25 -20.76
N SER A 161 9.44 4.08 -21.43
CA SER A 161 8.30 3.56 -22.19
C SER A 161 7.40 2.62 -21.39
N GLU A 162 7.83 2.20 -20.20
CA GLU A 162 7.04 1.38 -19.31
C GLU A 162 6.12 2.30 -18.50
N TYR A 163 4.80 2.14 -18.69
CA TYR A 163 3.80 3.01 -18.08
C TYR A 163 3.90 2.98 -16.55
N HIS A 164 4.05 1.78 -15.98
CA HIS A 164 4.09 1.58 -14.54
C HIS A 164 5.44 2.01 -13.92
N ALA A 165 6.48 2.23 -14.72
CA ALA A 165 7.74 2.81 -14.27
C ALA A 165 7.62 4.32 -13.99
N ASN A 166 6.60 5.00 -14.54
CA ASN A 166 6.28 6.37 -14.18
C ASN A 166 5.42 6.41 -12.89
N CYS A 167 6.09 6.25 -11.76
CA CYS A 167 5.44 6.05 -10.47
C CYS A 167 5.62 7.25 -9.51
N ASP A 168 4.71 7.30 -8.54
CA ASP A 168 4.76 8.12 -7.34
C ASP A 168 5.22 7.28 -6.15
N LEU A 169 5.93 7.93 -5.21
CA LEU A 169 6.30 7.33 -3.93
C LEU A 169 5.13 7.41 -2.95
N TRP A 170 4.85 6.30 -2.25
CA TRP A 170 3.81 6.21 -1.23
C TRP A 170 4.39 5.64 0.05
N ALA A 171 4.26 6.36 1.16
CA ALA A 171 4.56 5.80 2.47
C ALA A 171 3.33 5.04 2.98
N ILE A 172 3.54 3.84 3.50
CA ILE A 172 2.48 2.95 3.96
C ILE A 172 2.70 2.58 5.42
N SER A 173 1.65 2.75 6.22
CA SER A 173 1.53 2.22 7.56
C SER A 173 0.23 1.42 7.68
N ARG A 174 0.19 0.48 8.61
CA ARG A 174 -0.97 -0.40 8.82
C ARG A 174 -1.49 -0.30 10.24
N TRP A 175 -2.81 -0.26 10.36
CA TRP A 175 -3.51 -0.35 11.61
C TRP A 175 -3.35 -1.76 12.19
N GLN A 176 -3.02 -1.87 13.47
CA GLN A 176 -2.92 -3.18 14.13
C GLN A 176 -4.16 -3.53 14.96
N GLY A 177 -5.19 -2.69 14.97
CA GLY A 177 -6.27 -2.83 15.96
C GLY A 177 -5.75 -2.66 17.38
N ASN A 178 -6.65 -2.56 18.35
CA ASN A 178 -6.26 -2.68 19.76
C ASN A 178 -5.97 -4.15 20.09
N GLU A 179 -4.89 -4.71 19.58
CA GLU A 179 -4.27 -5.87 20.22
C GLU A 179 -3.61 -5.40 21.53
N GLY A 180 -4.40 -5.17 22.59
CA GLY A 180 -3.83 -4.93 23.91
C GLY A 180 -4.55 -4.04 24.92
N THR A 181 -5.83 -3.66 24.75
CA THR A 181 -6.60 -3.16 25.91
C THR A 181 -7.24 -4.36 26.63
N PRO A 182 -6.82 -4.70 27.88
CA PRO A 182 -7.60 -5.63 28.68
C PRO A 182 -8.99 -5.00 28.85
N GLN A 183 -10.04 -5.71 28.46
CA GLN A 183 -11.38 -5.38 28.93
C GLN A 183 -11.36 -5.52 30.45
N LEU A 184 -11.25 -4.40 31.15
CA LEU A 184 -11.52 -4.32 32.57
C LEU A 184 -13.03 -4.48 32.71
N TYR A 185 -13.46 -5.71 33.06
CA TYR A 185 -14.76 -5.97 33.66
C TYR A 185 -14.84 -5.36 35.07
#